data_AF-A0AA40DY28-F1
#
_entry.id   AF-A0AA40DY28-F1
#
_cell.length_a   1.000
_cell.length_b   1.000
_cell.length_c   1.000
_cell.angle_alpha   90.00
_cell.angle_beta   90.00
_cell.angle_gamma   90.00
#
_symmetry.space_group_name_H-M   'P 1'
#
loop_
_entity.id
_entity.type
_entity.pdbx_description
1 polymer ?
#
loop_
_entity_poly.entity_id
_entity_poly.type
_entity_poly.pdbx_seq_one_letter_code
_entity_poly.pdbx_strand_id
1 'polypeptide(L)'
;ASGAKGKTGTRAFMAIGALLGEQHAFMHDLESFFWVLFWICIHCDGPEESRVVDEFDQWNFISTDLLAKEKRGQVSHEGDFIRAAEKSFTPYYQPLIPWVNRLRKAVFPNGGRWEKEDGGLYVRMQQILQEAQRDPKVAEL
;
A
#
# COMPACT_ATOMS: atom_id res chain seq x y z
N ALA A 1 28.46 20.05 -8.92
CA ALA A 1 27.75 19.80 -7.65
C ALA A 1 26.44 19.06 -7.96
N SER A 2 26.39 17.75 -7.69
CA SER A 2 25.20 16.92 -7.97
C SER A 2 24.20 17.09 -6.82
N GLY A 3 23.15 17.87 -7.05
CA GLY A 3 22.08 18.10 -6.10
C GLY A 3 21.11 16.92 -6.03
N ALA A 4 21.59 15.74 -5.62
CA ALA A 4 20.68 14.68 -5.17
C ALA A 4 20.20 15.07 -3.77
N LYS A 5 19.08 15.81 -3.69
CA LYS A 5 18.30 15.88 -2.44
C LYS A 5 17.90 14.45 -2.12
N GLY A 6 18.61 13.83 -1.18
CA GLY A 6 18.37 12.45 -0.76
C GLY A 6 16.94 12.31 -0.30
N LYS A 7 16.12 11.63 -1.10
CA LYS A 7 14.80 11.16 -0.68
C LYS A 7 15.05 10.12 0.41
N THR A 8 14.91 10.51 1.67
CA THR A 8 15.11 9.63 2.83
C THR A 8 13.82 8.87 3.11
N GLY A 9 13.90 7.53 3.16
CA GLY A 9 12.78 6.62 3.43
C GLY A 9 12.96 5.26 2.73
N THR A 10 12.36 4.20 3.26
CA THR A 10 12.33 2.88 2.58
C THR A 10 11.49 3.01 1.31
N ARG A 11 12.09 2.81 0.14
CA ARG A 11 11.47 3.13 -1.16
C ARG A 11 10.14 2.41 -1.36
N ALA A 12 10.04 1.16 -0.94
CA ALA A 12 8.82 0.36 -1.03
C ALA A 12 7.61 1.02 -0.37
N PHE A 13 7.81 1.87 0.64
CA PHE A 13 6.72 2.54 1.37
C PHE A 13 6.45 3.97 0.92
N MET A 14 7.29 4.54 0.05
CA MET A 14 7.07 5.89 -0.45
C MET A 14 5.81 5.96 -1.34
N ALA A 15 4.99 6.98 -1.11
CA ALA A 15 3.84 7.28 -1.94
C ALA A 15 4.21 7.61 -3.40
N ILE A 16 3.30 7.34 -4.35
CA ILE A 16 3.51 7.55 -5.79
C ILE A 16 3.87 9.00 -6.10
N GLY A 17 3.16 9.97 -5.50
CA GLY A 17 3.47 11.41 -5.66
C GLY A 17 4.87 11.77 -5.19
N ALA A 18 5.28 11.28 -4.03
CA ALA A 18 6.63 11.50 -3.48
C ALA A 18 7.73 10.86 -4.36
N LEU A 19 7.47 9.69 -4.94
CA LEU A 19 8.36 9.07 -5.93
C LEU A 19 8.54 9.95 -7.17
N LEU A 20 7.48 10.63 -7.61
CA LEU A 20 7.47 11.58 -8.73
C LEU A 20 7.99 12.98 -8.37
N GLY A 21 8.34 13.22 -7.11
CA GLY A 21 8.94 14.48 -6.66
C GLY A 21 7.92 15.56 -6.25
N GLU A 22 6.67 15.18 -6.02
CA GLU A 22 5.67 16.07 -5.41
C GLU A 22 6.10 16.49 -4.00
N GLN A 23 5.69 17.69 -3.57
CA GLN A 23 5.96 18.13 -2.21
C GLN A 23 5.19 17.26 -1.22
N HIS A 24 5.83 16.97 -0.09
CA HIS A 24 5.24 16.14 0.94
C HIS A 24 3.93 16.75 1.48
N ALA A 25 2.96 15.87 1.78
CA ALA A 25 1.62 16.21 2.23
C ALA A 25 1.08 15.03 3.06
N PHE A 26 0.13 15.29 3.96
CA PHE A 26 -0.40 14.24 4.85
C PHE A 26 -1.00 13.04 4.09
N MET A 27 -1.52 13.25 2.87
CA MET A 27 -2.02 12.16 2.03
C MET A 27 -0.92 11.18 1.60
N HIS A 28 0.33 11.64 1.49
CA HIS A 28 1.47 10.76 1.23
C HIS A 28 1.71 9.82 2.42
N ASP A 29 1.47 10.26 3.66
CA ASP A 29 1.58 9.40 4.84
C ASP A 29 0.50 8.33 4.86
N LEU A 30 -0.73 8.70 4.48
CA LEU A 30 -1.85 7.76 4.37
C LEU A 30 -1.64 6.72 3.28
N GLU A 31 -1.10 7.14 2.13
CA GLU A 31 -0.69 6.22 1.08
C GLU A 31 0.47 5.32 1.53
N SER A 32 1.44 5.88 2.27
CA SER A 32 2.56 5.10 2.82
C SER A 32 2.08 4.04 3.82
N PHE A 33 1.10 4.37 4.67
CA PHE A 33 0.45 3.41 5.56
C PHE A 33 -0.19 2.26 4.79
N PHE A 34 -0.90 2.54 3.69
CA PHE A 34 -1.44 1.50 2.82
C PHE A 34 -0.33 0.58 2.28
N TRP A 35 0.78 1.14 1.81
CA TRP A 35 1.89 0.34 1.29
C TRP A 35 2.57 -0.52 2.36
N VAL A 36 2.68 -0.03 3.60
CA VAL A 36 3.17 -0.82 4.74
C VAL A 36 2.24 -1.99 5.03
N LEU A 37 0.92 -1.76 5.11
CA LEU A 37 -0.05 -2.82 5.36
C LEU A 37 -0.03 -3.87 4.24
N PHE A 38 0.00 -3.43 2.98
CA PHE A 38 0.12 -4.30 1.81
C PHE A 38 1.40 -5.15 1.87
N TRP A 39 2.52 -4.56 2.28
CA TRP A 39 3.79 -5.26 2.46
C TRP A 39 3.72 -6.32 3.56
N ILE A 40 3.15 -5.98 4.73
CA ILE A 40 2.97 -6.93 5.84
C ILE A 40 2.15 -8.14 5.38
N CYS A 41 1.06 -7.91 4.65
CA CYS A 41 0.20 -8.99 4.16
C CYS A 41 0.94 -9.97 3.22
N ILE A 42 2.00 -9.53 2.54
CA ILE A 42 2.78 -10.33 1.59
C ILE A 42 3.94 -11.06 2.26
N HIS A 43 4.61 -10.37 3.18
CA HIS A 43 5.91 -10.77 3.71
C HIS A 43 5.87 -11.35 5.12
N CYS A 44 4.75 -11.28 5.85
CA CYS A 44 4.62 -11.82 7.19
C CYS A 44 3.57 -12.93 7.21
N ASP A 45 3.83 -14.07 7.86
CA ASP A 45 2.86 -15.17 8.05
C ASP A 45 2.57 -15.33 9.55
N GLY A 46 2.01 -14.26 10.14
CA GLY A 46 1.84 -14.12 11.59
C GLY A 46 2.99 -13.36 12.29
N PRO A 47 3.01 -13.33 13.63
CA PRO A 47 3.92 -12.48 14.40
C PRO A 47 5.40 -12.90 14.34
N GLU A 48 5.67 -14.17 14.08
CA GLU A 48 7.01 -14.76 14.21
C GLU A 48 7.62 -15.21 12.87
N GLU A 49 6.81 -15.29 11.81
CA GLU A 49 7.24 -15.81 10.52
C GLU A 49 7.23 -14.72 9.45
N SER A 50 8.30 -14.67 8.67
CA SER A 50 8.42 -13.75 7.54
C SER A 50 9.02 -14.45 6.33
N ARG A 51 8.59 -14.03 5.14
CA ARG A 51 9.10 -14.49 3.85
C ARG A 51 9.48 -13.31 2.98
N VAL A 52 10.38 -13.55 2.04
CA VAL A 52 10.69 -12.59 0.98
C VAL A 52 9.99 -13.04 -0.29
N VAL A 53 9.20 -12.15 -0.87
CA VAL A 53 8.58 -12.32 -2.19
C VAL A 53 9.31 -11.38 -3.14
N ASP A 54 10.16 -11.94 -4.01
CA ASP A 54 11.06 -11.20 -4.90
C ASP A 54 10.34 -10.13 -5.74
N GLU A 55 9.12 -10.44 -6.19
CA GLU A 55 8.27 -9.53 -6.97
C GLU A 55 8.02 -8.20 -6.26
N PHE A 56 7.92 -8.20 -4.93
CA PHE A 56 7.72 -7.00 -4.12
C PHE A 56 9.01 -6.52 -3.47
N ASP A 57 9.95 -7.41 -3.15
CA ASP A 57 11.25 -7.02 -2.58
C ASP A 57 12.05 -6.13 -3.54
N GLN A 58 11.93 -6.36 -4.85
CA GLN A 58 12.56 -5.51 -5.88
C GLN A 58 12.18 -4.02 -5.76
N TRP A 59 11.05 -3.67 -5.12
CA TRP A 59 10.62 -2.29 -4.92
C TRP A 59 11.63 -1.47 -4.09
N ASN A 60 12.47 -2.12 -3.30
CA ASN A 60 13.56 -1.47 -2.57
C ASN A 60 14.73 -1.05 -3.49
N PHE A 61 14.87 -1.67 -4.66
CA PHE A 61 16.06 -1.58 -5.49
C PHE A 61 15.83 -0.86 -6.81
N ILE A 62 14.64 -1.00 -7.41
CA ILE A 62 14.31 -0.36 -8.70
C ILE A 62 14.33 1.18 -8.62
N SER A 63 14.39 1.83 -9.78
CA SER A 63 14.36 3.30 -9.87
C SER A 63 13.02 3.87 -9.40
N THR A 64 13.02 5.11 -8.93
CA THR A 64 11.79 5.77 -8.44
C THR A 64 10.71 5.85 -9.53
N ASP A 65 11.11 6.06 -10.78
CA ASP A 65 10.20 6.17 -11.91
C ASP A 65 9.56 4.82 -12.26
N LEU A 66 10.34 3.73 -12.16
CA LEU A 66 9.82 2.39 -12.37
C LEU A 66 8.91 2.00 -11.22
N LEU A 67 9.31 2.24 -9.97
CA LEU A 67 8.47 1.96 -8.81
C LEU A 67 7.13 2.69 -8.85
N ALA A 68 7.11 3.96 -9.27
CA ALA A 68 5.87 4.70 -9.44
C ALA A 68 4.96 4.09 -10.52
N LYS A 69 5.52 3.50 -11.59
CA LYS A 69 4.76 2.78 -12.62
C LYS A 69 4.19 1.47 -12.07
N GLU A 70 5.02 0.67 -11.40
CA GLU A 70 4.61 -0.60 -10.78
C GLU A 70 3.47 -0.39 -9.78
N LYS A 71 3.62 0.57 -8.85
CA LYS A 71 2.60 0.91 -7.86
C LYS A 71 1.28 1.35 -8.50
N ARG A 72 1.33 2.17 -9.56
CA ARG A 72 0.13 2.55 -10.32
C ARG A 72 -0.54 1.32 -10.95
N GLY A 73 0.24 0.44 -11.58
CA GLY A 73 -0.26 -0.81 -12.15
C GLY A 73 -0.97 -1.65 -11.09
N GLN A 74 -0.33 -1.84 -9.94
CA GLN A 74 -0.82 -2.65 -8.83
C GLN A 74 -2.22 -2.23 -8.34
N VAL A 75 -2.52 -0.92 -8.28
CA VAL A 75 -3.78 -0.41 -7.71
C VAL A 75 -4.85 -0.02 -8.74
N SER A 76 -4.50 -0.02 -10.02
CA SER A 76 -5.32 0.52 -11.11
C SER A 76 -6.65 -0.22 -11.33
N HIS A 77 -6.63 -1.54 -11.29
CA HIS A 77 -7.78 -2.38 -11.59
C HIS A 77 -8.13 -3.28 -10.40
N GLU A 78 -9.40 -3.26 -9.97
CA GLU A 78 -9.84 -3.99 -8.78
C GLU A 78 -9.66 -5.51 -8.90
N GLY A 79 -10.08 -6.09 -10.03
CA GLY A 79 -9.99 -7.54 -10.21
C GLY A 79 -8.54 -8.03 -10.28
N ASP A 80 -7.64 -7.22 -10.85
CA ASP A 80 -6.22 -7.57 -10.92
C ASP A 80 -5.55 -7.43 -9.55
N PHE A 81 -5.92 -6.37 -8.80
CA PHE A 81 -5.47 -6.19 -7.42
C PHE A 81 -5.89 -7.37 -6.54
N ILE A 82 -7.16 -7.79 -6.59
CA ILE A 82 -7.66 -8.92 -5.80
C ILE A 82 -6.93 -10.21 -6.20
N ARG A 83 -6.83 -10.51 -7.50
CA ARG A 83 -6.12 -11.70 -7.99
C ARG A 83 -4.65 -11.72 -7.54
N ALA A 84 -3.98 -10.57 -7.60
CA ALA A 84 -2.61 -10.44 -7.13
C ALA A 84 -2.53 -10.68 -5.62
N ALA A 85 -3.42 -10.09 -4.83
CA ALA A 85 -3.47 -10.26 -3.37
C ALA A 85 -3.77 -11.72 -2.96
N GLU A 86 -4.72 -12.40 -3.62
CA GLU A 86 -5.00 -13.83 -3.38
C GLU A 86 -3.78 -14.71 -3.62
N LYS A 87 -2.94 -14.35 -4.61
CA LYS A 87 -1.71 -15.07 -4.95
C LYS A 87 -0.56 -14.72 -4.00
N SER A 88 -0.43 -13.46 -3.58
CA SER A 88 0.77 -12.96 -2.91
C SER A 88 0.62 -12.74 -1.41
N PHE A 89 -0.59 -12.64 -0.86
CA PHE A 89 -0.77 -12.53 0.57
C PHE A 89 -0.48 -13.89 1.22
N THR A 90 0.09 -13.87 2.42
CA THR A 90 0.32 -15.08 3.20
C THR A 90 -1.02 -15.69 3.65
N PRO A 91 -1.06 -17.00 3.94
CA PRO A 91 -2.26 -17.64 4.48
C PRO A 91 -2.81 -16.90 5.69
N TYR A 92 -1.95 -16.43 6.61
CA TYR A 92 -2.36 -15.67 7.79
C TYR A 92 -3.14 -14.40 7.44
N TYR A 93 -2.72 -13.64 6.43
CA TYR A 93 -3.35 -12.36 6.09
C TYR A 93 -4.36 -12.41 4.93
N GLN A 94 -4.67 -13.58 4.36
CA GLN A 94 -5.73 -13.70 3.34
C GLN A 94 -7.10 -13.12 3.78
N PRO A 95 -7.55 -13.26 5.04
CA PRO A 95 -8.81 -12.65 5.48
C PRO A 95 -8.85 -11.11 5.35
N LEU A 96 -7.70 -10.44 5.27
CA LEU A 96 -7.62 -8.99 5.09
C LEU A 96 -7.86 -8.51 3.66
N ILE A 97 -7.83 -9.39 2.64
CA ILE A 97 -7.95 -8.99 1.22
C ILE A 97 -9.14 -8.05 0.96
N PRO A 98 -10.38 -8.32 1.43
CA PRO A 98 -11.51 -7.42 1.22
C PRO A 98 -11.29 -6.03 1.85
N TRP A 99 -10.64 -5.99 3.01
CA TRP A 99 -10.38 -4.76 3.78
C TRP A 99 -9.25 -3.93 3.18
N VAL A 100 -8.17 -4.58 2.74
CA VAL A 100 -7.10 -3.91 2.00
C VAL A 100 -7.61 -3.36 0.67
N ASN A 101 -8.50 -4.08 -0.04
CA ASN A 101 -9.14 -3.54 -1.25
C ASN A 101 -10.07 -2.35 -0.95
N ARG A 102 -10.80 -2.33 0.17
CA ARG A 102 -11.56 -1.13 0.61
C ARG A 102 -10.64 0.05 0.88
N LEU A 103 -9.53 -0.17 1.58
CA LEU A 103 -8.51 0.87 1.79
C LEU A 103 -7.92 1.35 0.46
N ARG A 104 -7.60 0.44 -0.46
CA ARG A 104 -7.13 0.79 -1.81
C ARG A 104 -8.10 1.74 -2.51
N LYS A 105 -9.40 1.42 -2.52
CA LYS A 105 -10.42 2.29 -3.14
C LYS A 105 -10.49 3.68 -2.50
N ALA A 106 -10.27 3.77 -1.18
CA ALA A 106 -10.28 5.04 -0.47
C ALA A 106 -9.02 5.88 -0.75
N VAL A 107 -7.84 5.26 -0.76
CA VAL A 107 -6.54 5.91 -0.96
C VAL A 107 -6.29 6.26 -2.44
N PHE A 108 -6.75 5.40 -3.34
CA PHE A 108 -6.57 5.52 -4.80
C PHE A 108 -7.94 5.64 -5.50
N PRO A 109 -8.60 6.81 -5.43
CA PRO A 109 -9.90 7.01 -6.06
C PRO A 109 -9.81 6.73 -7.56
N ASN A 110 -10.77 5.98 -8.09
CA ASN A 110 -10.80 5.51 -9.49
C ASN A 110 -9.54 4.72 -9.92
N GLY A 111 -8.81 4.11 -8.98
CA GLY A 111 -7.59 3.36 -9.27
C GLY A 111 -6.38 4.25 -9.62
N GLY A 112 -6.50 5.57 -9.43
CA GLY A 112 -5.43 6.54 -9.69
C GLY A 112 -4.85 7.11 -8.41
N ARG A 113 -3.71 7.81 -8.55
CA ARG A 113 -3.25 8.73 -7.50
C ARG A 113 -4.32 9.82 -7.29
N TRP A 114 -4.39 10.34 -6.08
CA TRP A 114 -5.16 11.54 -5.79
C TRP A 114 -4.52 12.76 -6.49
N GLU A 115 -5.35 13.72 -6.92
CA GLU A 115 -4.89 14.97 -7.55
C GLU A 115 -5.16 16.20 -6.67
N LYS A 116 -6.02 16.03 -5.67
CA LYS A 116 -6.43 17.08 -4.73
C LYS A 116 -6.45 16.51 -3.33
N GLU A 117 -6.13 17.36 -2.36
CA GLU A 117 -6.18 16.96 -0.97
C GLU A 117 -7.61 16.60 -0.53
N ASP A 118 -7.74 15.50 0.20
CA ASP A 118 -8.99 15.04 0.80
C ASP A 118 -8.84 14.94 2.32
N GLY A 119 -9.29 15.98 3.02
CA GLY A 119 -9.26 16.04 4.47
C GLY A 119 -10.11 14.96 5.17
N GLY A 120 -11.05 14.33 4.46
CA GLY A 120 -11.88 13.23 4.98
C GLY A 120 -11.23 11.85 4.86
N LEU A 121 -10.13 11.71 4.12
CA LEU A 121 -9.51 10.40 3.86
C LEU A 121 -9.08 9.70 5.15
N TYR A 122 -8.49 10.44 6.09
CA TYR A 122 -8.06 9.88 7.39
C TYR A 122 -9.22 9.21 8.12
N VAL A 123 -10.36 9.90 8.25
CA VAL A 123 -11.55 9.39 8.93
C VAL A 123 -12.11 8.15 8.23
N ARG A 124 -12.16 8.16 6.89
CA ARG A 124 -12.64 6.99 6.12
C ARG A 124 -11.72 5.78 6.29
N MET A 125 -10.40 5.97 6.30
CA MET A 125 -9.46 4.88 6.58
C MET A 125 -9.66 4.32 7.99
N GLN A 126 -9.83 5.18 8.99
CA GLN A 126 -10.13 4.74 10.36
C GLN A 126 -11.43 3.92 10.43
N GLN A 127 -12.49 4.37 9.77
CA GLN A 127 -13.76 3.64 9.71
C GLN A 127 -13.60 2.26 9.08
N ILE A 128 -12.88 2.15 7.95
CA ILE A 128 -12.61 0.87 7.29
C ILE A 128 -11.85 -0.07 8.22
N LEU A 129 -10.83 0.43 8.94
CA LEU A 129 -10.06 -0.38 9.89
C LEU A 129 -10.90 -0.82 11.10
N GLN A 130 -11.76 0.05 11.63
CA GLN A 130 -12.68 -0.29 12.72
C GLN A 130 -13.73 -1.32 12.30
N GLU A 131 -14.21 -1.26 11.06
CA GLU A 131 -15.09 -2.29 10.51
C GLU A 131 -14.34 -3.62 10.34
N ALA A 132 -13.10 -3.59 9.86
CA ALA A 132 -12.27 -4.79 9.74
C ALA A 132 -12.06 -5.50 11.08
N GLN A 133 -11.83 -4.74 12.16
CA GLN A 133 -11.72 -5.30 13.53
C GLN A 133 -12.98 -6.01 14.03
N ARG A 134 -14.15 -5.72 13.44
CA ARG A 134 -15.42 -6.37 13.78
C ARG A 134 -15.73 -7.57 12.88
N ASP A 135 -14.94 -7.80 11.83
CA ASP A 135 -15.07 -8.97 10.98
C ASP A 135 -14.54 -10.21 11.73
N PRO A 136 -15.37 -11.24 12.00
CA PRO A 136 -14.93 -12.42 12.72
C PRO A 136 -13.73 -13.12 12.08
N LYS A 137 -13.56 -13.02 10.75
CA LYS A 137 -12.43 -13.63 10.04
C LYS A 137 -11.12 -12.89 10.25
N VAL A 138 -11.17 -11.64 10.69
CA VAL A 138 -10.02 -10.76 10.92
C VAL A 138 -9.76 -10.57 12.41
N ALA A 139 -10.80 -10.61 13.25
CA ALA A 139 -10.69 -10.42 14.69
C ALA A 139 -9.83 -11.48 15.41
N GLU A 140 -9.50 -12.57 14.72
CA GLU A 140 -8.64 -13.66 15.20
C GLU A 140 -7.17 -13.52 14.77
N LEU A 141 -6.83 -12.49 13.98
CA LEU A 141 -5.46 -12.16 13.54
C LEU A 141 -4.70 -11.32 14.57
#